data_AF-A0AAV6UHS8-F1
#
_entry.id   AF-A0AAV6UHS8-F1
#
_cell.length_a   1.000
_cell.length_b   1.000
_cell.length_c   1.000
_cell.angle_alpha   90.00
_cell.angle_beta   90.00
_cell.angle_gamma   90.00
#
_symmetry.space_group_name_H-M   'P 1'
#
loop_
_entity.id
_entity.type
_entity.pdbx_description
1 polymer ?
#
loop_
_entity_poly.entity_id
_entity_poly.type
_entity_poly.pdbx_seq_one_letter_code
_entity_poly.pdbx_strand_id
1 'polypeptide(L)'
;MAMSFGRSFSLLRVSNNVKYSLNHFCKIVVKGTDTQVTHTGQKFEEGDSRMVRFINTEKQVNPHFAIDLINSVPPKMVKERVTSCDGGGGALGHPKVYINLDQSGPKACGYCGLRFELDHHH
;
A
#
# COMPACT_ATOMS: atom_id res chain seq x y z
N MET A 1 -15.76 63.97 -12.66
CA MET A 1 -15.81 62.60 -12.10
C MET A 1 -14.54 61.87 -12.52
N ALA A 2 -13.66 61.56 -11.57
CA ALA A 2 -12.70 60.44 -11.58
C ALA A 2 -11.66 60.72 -10.48
N MET A 3 -11.85 60.16 -9.28
CA MET A 3 -10.82 60.14 -8.23
C MET A 3 -10.17 58.76 -8.24
N SER A 4 -8.92 58.70 -8.67
CA SER A 4 -8.13 57.47 -8.74
C SER A 4 -7.62 57.11 -7.34
N PHE A 5 -8.29 56.20 -6.65
CA PHE A 5 -7.79 55.65 -5.40
C PHE A 5 -6.75 54.56 -5.67
N GLY A 6 -5.47 54.93 -5.57
CA GLY A 6 -4.36 53.97 -5.52
C GLY A 6 -4.36 53.21 -4.20
N ARG A 7 -4.90 51.99 -4.19
CA ARG A 7 -4.71 51.04 -3.08
C ARG A 7 -3.27 50.54 -3.10
N SER A 8 -2.42 51.12 -2.28
CA SER A 8 -1.12 50.54 -1.93
C SER A 8 -1.37 49.25 -1.14
N PHE A 9 -1.29 48.10 -1.81
CA PHE A 9 -1.20 46.80 -1.15
C PHE A 9 0.21 46.72 -0.54
N SER A 10 0.34 47.02 0.75
CA SER A 10 1.56 46.62 1.47
C SER A 10 1.56 45.09 1.53
N LEU A 11 2.47 44.50 0.75
CA LEU A 11 2.91 43.13 0.95
C LEU A 11 3.47 43.05 2.37
N LEU A 12 2.66 42.60 3.32
CA LEU A 12 3.15 42.10 4.61
C LEU A 12 4.05 40.91 4.31
N ARG A 13 5.35 41.19 4.18
CA ARG A 13 6.43 40.21 4.19
C ARG A 13 6.30 39.43 5.49
N VAL A 14 5.69 38.24 5.42
CA VAL A 14 5.75 37.26 6.50
C VAL A 14 7.23 36.93 6.70
N SER A 15 7.79 37.39 7.81
CA SER A 15 9.20 37.26 8.15
C SER A 15 9.62 35.78 8.10
N ASN A 16 10.73 35.48 7.41
CA ASN A 16 11.29 34.14 7.28
C ASN A 16 11.62 33.48 8.64
N ASN A 17 11.73 34.27 9.72
CA ASN A 17 11.93 33.78 11.08
C ASN A 17 10.74 33.00 11.66
N VAL A 18 9.50 33.32 11.27
CA VAL A 18 8.30 32.61 11.77
C VAL A 18 8.21 31.20 11.17
N LYS A 19 8.65 31.02 9.92
CA LYS A 19 8.75 29.71 9.26
C LYS A 19 9.84 28.83 9.90
N TYR A 20 10.96 29.43 10.31
CA TYR A 20 12.05 28.71 10.99
C TYR A 20 11.64 28.22 12.38
N SER A 21 10.87 29.01 13.13
CA SER A 21 10.41 28.66 14.49
C SER A 21 9.37 27.53 14.50
N LEU A 22 8.39 27.54 13.60
CA LEU A 22 7.38 26.47 13.48
C LEU A 22 8.00 25.13 13.02
N ASN A 23 8.95 25.18 12.08
CA ASN A 23 9.66 23.99 11.62
C ASN A 23 10.59 23.40 12.70
N HIS A 24 11.17 24.24 13.56
CA HIS A 24 12.02 23.78 14.65
C HIS A 24 11.20 23.17 15.80
N PHE A 25 10.04 23.75 16.13
CA PHE A 25 9.17 23.23 17.19
C PHE A 25 8.52 21.89 16.80
N CYS A 26 8.12 21.73 15.54
CA CYS A 26 7.57 20.47 15.05
C CYS A 26 8.57 19.31 15.14
N LYS A 27 9.86 19.56 14.88
CA LYS A 27 10.92 18.53 14.99
C LYS A 27 11.19 18.10 16.43
N ILE A 28 10.94 18.96 17.42
CA ILE A 28 11.21 18.66 18.84
C ILE A 28 10.16 17.71 19.42
N VAL A 29 8.90 17.79 18.95
CA VAL A 29 7.77 16.96 19.42
C VAL A 29 7.76 15.59 18.73
N VAL A 30 8.24 15.50 17.49
CA VAL A 30 8.26 14.27 16.69
C VAL A 30 9.58 13.52 16.93
N LYS A 31 9.78 13.02 18.15
CA LYS A 31 10.92 12.13 18.46
C LYS A 31 10.63 10.64 18.24
N GLY A 32 9.46 10.29 17.73
CA GLY A 32 9.11 8.91 17.40
C GLY A 32 9.67 8.50 16.05
N THR A 33 10.53 7.48 16.02
CA THR A 33 10.91 6.79 14.78
C THR A 33 9.81 5.78 14.44
N ASP A 34 9.37 5.76 13.18
CA ASP A 34 8.46 4.73 12.70
C ASP A 34 9.21 3.39 12.65
N THR A 35 8.85 2.44 13.50
CA THR A 35 9.55 1.15 13.61
C THR A 35 9.04 0.12 12.61
N GLN A 36 7.78 0.25 12.15
CA GLN A 36 7.09 -0.78 11.38
C GLN A 36 6.75 -0.32 9.97
N VAL A 37 7.19 -1.10 8.98
CA VAL A 37 6.84 -0.91 7.57
C VAL A 37 5.55 -1.70 7.28
N THR A 38 4.60 -1.09 6.58
CA THR A 38 3.37 -1.78 6.18
C THR A 38 3.66 -2.84 5.11
N HIS A 39 2.72 -3.77 4.88
CA HIS A 39 2.81 -4.76 3.79
C HIS A 39 2.93 -4.12 2.39
N THR A 40 2.59 -2.83 2.24
CA THR A 40 2.77 -2.04 1.01
C THR A 40 4.13 -1.34 0.92
N GLY A 41 4.97 -1.39 1.97
CA GLY A 41 6.26 -0.70 2.03
C GLY A 41 6.20 0.71 2.61
N GLN A 42 5.06 1.17 3.15
CA GLN A 42 4.93 2.53 3.68
C GLN A 42 5.59 2.67 5.06
N LYS A 43 6.43 3.70 5.18
CA LYS A 43 7.07 4.16 6.41
C LYS A 43 7.09 5.69 6.42
N PHE A 44 6.93 6.32 7.58
CA PHE A 44 7.15 7.76 7.69
C PHE A 44 8.64 8.08 7.82
N GLU A 45 9.05 9.19 7.22
CA GLU A 45 10.40 9.72 7.36
C GLU A 45 10.65 10.22 8.78
N GLU A 46 11.92 10.20 9.20
CA GLU A 46 12.30 10.69 10.52
C GLU A 46 11.98 12.18 10.67
N GLY A 47 11.26 12.54 11.74
CA GLY A 47 10.82 13.91 12.00
C GLY A 47 9.62 14.38 11.18
N ASP A 48 8.93 13.48 10.47
CA ASP A 48 7.68 13.81 9.79
C ASP A 48 6.57 14.15 10.79
N SER A 49 6.09 15.40 10.73
CA SER A 49 4.96 15.92 11.51
C SER A 49 3.74 14.99 11.59
N ARG A 50 3.50 14.17 10.56
CA ARG A 50 2.35 13.26 10.49
C ARG A 50 2.42 12.14 11.54
N MET A 51 3.60 11.86 12.10
CA MET A 51 3.83 10.87 13.16
C MET A 51 3.26 11.27 14.52
N VAL A 52 2.91 12.55 14.73
CA VAL A 52 2.30 13.03 15.99
C VAL A 52 1.03 12.22 16.36
N ARG A 53 0.32 11.69 15.36
CA ARG A 53 -0.88 10.86 15.56
C ARG A 53 -0.62 9.55 16.33
N PHE A 54 0.64 9.09 16.39
CA PHE A 54 1.05 7.82 17.02
C PHE A 54 1.87 8.03 18.30
N ILE A 55 1.89 9.23 18.89
CA ILE A 55 2.67 9.49 20.11
C ILE A 55 2.13 8.72 21.32
N ASN A 56 0.80 8.64 21.45
CA ASN A 56 0.12 7.98 22.57
C ASN A 56 -0.48 6.63 22.16
N THR A 57 -0.24 6.18 20.94
CA THR A 57 -0.89 4.97 20.38
C THR A 57 0.02 4.35 19.34
N GLU A 58 0.11 3.03 19.37
CA GLU A 58 0.94 2.28 18.46
C GLU A 58 0.36 2.25 17.04
N LYS A 59 1.23 2.34 16.03
CA LYS A 59 0.88 2.08 14.63
C LYS A 59 0.58 0.59 14.47
N GLN A 60 -0.68 0.27 14.20
CA GLN A 60 -1.10 -1.11 13.98
C GLN A 60 -0.77 -1.55 12.56
N VAL A 61 0.07 -2.57 12.44
CA VAL A 61 0.40 -3.23 11.17
C VAL A 61 0.10 -4.71 11.31
N ASN A 62 -0.54 -5.30 10.29
CA ASN A 62 -0.77 -6.73 10.26
C ASN A 62 0.56 -7.48 10.05
N PRO A 63 1.00 -8.37 10.95
CA PRO A 63 2.26 -9.11 10.79
C PRO A 63 2.18 -10.21 9.71
N HIS A 64 0.98 -10.66 9.34
CA HIS A 64 0.79 -11.74 8.37
C HIS A 64 0.58 -11.18 6.97
N PHE A 65 1.66 -11.13 6.19
CA PHE A 65 1.62 -10.60 4.83
C PHE A 65 1.09 -11.65 3.86
N ALA A 66 0.08 -11.28 3.07
CA ALA A 66 -0.53 -12.18 2.09
C ALA A 66 0.47 -12.66 1.01
N ILE A 67 1.48 -11.85 0.69
CA ILE A 67 2.54 -12.17 -0.27
C ILE A 67 3.32 -13.41 0.19
N ASP A 68 3.70 -13.47 1.46
CA ASP A 68 4.47 -14.60 2.01
C ASP A 68 3.59 -15.85 2.10
N LEU A 69 2.34 -15.68 2.53
CA LEU A 69 1.38 -16.77 2.66
C LEU A 69 1.10 -17.43 1.30
N ILE A 70 0.85 -16.66 0.23
CA ILE A 70 0.56 -17.25 -1.08
C ILE A 70 1.79 -17.89 -1.71
N ASN A 71 2.98 -17.34 -1.46
CA ASN A 71 4.23 -17.92 -1.93
C ASN A 71 4.53 -19.27 -1.26
N SER A 72 4.10 -19.44 0.00
CA SER A 72 4.26 -20.70 0.73
C SER A 72 3.40 -21.84 0.17
N VAL A 73 2.32 -21.53 -0.55
CA VAL A 73 1.43 -22.54 -1.16
C VAL A 73 2.02 -23.02 -2.48
N PRO A 74 2.26 -24.34 -2.67
CA PRO A 74 2.81 -24.88 -3.90
C PRO A 74 1.80 -24.80 -5.07
N PRO A 75 2.27 -24.70 -6.32
CA PRO A 75 1.40 -24.79 -7.50
C PRO A 75 0.63 -26.11 -7.54
N LYS A 76 -0.64 -26.03 -7.95
CA LYS A 76 -1.51 -27.19 -8.15
C LYS A 76 -1.32 -27.74 -9.56
N MET A 77 -0.86 -28.99 -9.63
CA MET A 77 -0.77 -29.72 -10.90
C MET A 77 -2.17 -30.12 -11.37
N VAL A 78 -2.51 -29.79 -12.62
CA VAL A 78 -3.78 -30.15 -13.25
C VAL A 78 -3.53 -30.82 -14.59
N LYS A 79 -4.40 -31.73 -15.01
CA LYS A 79 -4.24 -32.47 -16.29
C LYS A 79 -4.88 -31.75 -17.48
N GLU A 80 -5.71 -30.75 -17.22
CA GLU A 80 -6.49 -30.05 -18.23
C GLU A 80 -5.77 -28.79 -18.70
N ARG A 81 -5.82 -28.55 -20.00
CA ARG A 81 -5.25 -27.36 -20.66
C ARG A 81 -5.89 -26.05 -20.17
N VAL A 82 -7.17 -26.08 -19.79
CA VAL A 82 -7.90 -24.96 -19.21
C VAL A 82 -8.53 -25.43 -17.90
N THR A 83 -8.18 -24.79 -16.80
CA THR A 83 -8.71 -25.14 -15.47
C THR A 83 -9.66 -24.06 -14.96
N SER A 84 -10.68 -24.44 -14.18
CA SER A 84 -11.59 -23.48 -13.55
C SER A 84 -11.27 -23.30 -12.07
N CYS A 85 -11.24 -22.05 -11.60
CA CYS A 85 -11.04 -21.70 -10.20
C CYS A 85 -12.24 -20.87 -9.71
N ASP A 86 -12.81 -21.25 -8.58
CA ASP A 86 -13.88 -20.54 -7.85
C ASP A 86 -13.43 -20.08 -6.46
N GLY A 87 -12.17 -20.34 -6.07
CA GLY A 87 -11.63 -20.05 -4.75
C GLY A 87 -12.07 -21.01 -3.64
N GLY A 88 -12.84 -22.06 -3.98
CA GLY A 88 -13.39 -23.02 -3.02
C GLY A 88 -14.67 -22.55 -2.36
N GLY A 89 -15.50 -23.51 -1.92
CA GLY A 89 -16.78 -23.21 -1.24
C GLY A 89 -17.89 -22.70 -2.16
N GLY A 90 -17.76 -22.86 -3.48
CA GLY A 90 -18.77 -22.48 -4.46
C GLY A 90 -19.09 -20.99 -4.41
N ALA A 91 -20.25 -20.63 -3.85
CA ALA A 91 -20.69 -19.24 -3.72
C ALA A 91 -19.91 -18.43 -2.67
N LEU A 92 -19.16 -19.07 -1.77
CA LEU A 92 -18.36 -18.38 -0.73
C LEU A 92 -16.99 -17.90 -1.23
N GLY A 93 -16.58 -18.36 -2.41
CA GLY A 93 -15.33 -17.97 -3.04
C GLY A 93 -15.48 -16.74 -3.95
N HIS A 94 -14.73 -16.73 -5.05
CA HIS A 94 -14.82 -15.70 -6.07
C HIS A 94 -15.61 -16.21 -7.29
N PRO A 95 -16.02 -15.31 -8.21
CA PRO A 95 -16.66 -15.74 -9.45
C PRO A 95 -15.79 -16.77 -10.18
N LYS A 96 -16.41 -17.82 -10.71
CA LYS A 96 -15.71 -18.87 -11.45
C LYS A 96 -14.97 -18.26 -12.64
N VAL A 97 -13.66 -18.44 -12.66
CA VAL A 97 -12.80 -18.05 -13.78
C VAL A 97 -12.09 -19.24 -14.40
N TYR A 98 -11.76 -19.10 -15.67
CA TYR A 98 -11.02 -20.10 -16.44
C TYR A 98 -9.59 -19.59 -16.68
N ILE A 99 -8.62 -20.43 -16.38
CA ILE A 99 -7.19 -20.10 -16.45
C ILE A 99 -6.59 -20.95 -17.57
N ASN A 100 -5.90 -20.29 -18.49
CA ASN A 100 -5.24 -20.94 -19.61
C ASN A 100 -3.84 -21.44 -19.21
N LEU A 101 -3.55 -22.72 -19.41
CA LEU A 101 -2.29 -23.39 -19.07
C LEU A 101 -1.48 -23.84 -20.29
N ASP A 102 -1.74 -23.25 -21.46
CA ASP A 102 -1.03 -23.53 -22.71
C ASP A 102 0.47 -23.28 -22.64
N GLN A 103 0.84 -22.26 -21.86
CA GLN A 103 2.23 -21.88 -21.70
C GLN A 103 2.80 -22.59 -20.48
N SER A 104 4.01 -23.13 -20.64
CA SER A 104 4.75 -23.77 -19.55
C SER A 104 4.92 -22.84 -18.35
N GLY A 105 4.87 -23.43 -17.16
CA GLY A 105 5.06 -22.75 -15.88
C GLY A 105 3.76 -22.41 -15.16
N PRO A 106 3.86 -22.06 -13.87
CA PRO A 106 2.71 -21.82 -13.02
C PRO A 106 1.96 -20.54 -13.42
N LYS A 107 0.65 -20.65 -13.64
CA LYS A 107 -0.26 -19.52 -13.88
C LYS A 107 -1.09 -19.24 -12.63
N ALA A 108 -1.12 -17.99 -12.20
CA ALA A 108 -1.86 -17.58 -11.01
C ALA A 108 -3.32 -17.24 -11.33
N CYS A 109 -4.23 -17.61 -10.44
CA CYS A 109 -5.58 -17.08 -10.42
C CYS A 109 -5.56 -15.60 -10.00
N GLY A 110 -6.24 -14.73 -10.76
CA GLY A 110 -6.31 -13.29 -10.45
C GLY A 110 -7.07 -12.92 -9.18
N TYR A 111 -7.76 -13.88 -8.54
CA TYR A 111 -8.49 -13.66 -7.29
C TYR A 111 -7.76 -14.27 -6.10
N CYS A 112 -7.69 -15.60 -6.02
CA CYS A 112 -7.04 -16.28 -4.89
C CYS A 112 -5.51 -16.22 -4.90
N GLY A 113 -4.88 -15.87 -6.03
CA GLY A 113 -3.42 -15.94 -6.19
C GLY A 113 -2.85 -17.36 -6.25
N LEU A 114 -3.70 -18.40 -6.13
CA LEU A 114 -3.28 -19.80 -6.26
C LEU A 114 -2.71 -20.05 -7.66
N ARG A 115 -1.63 -20.82 -7.71
CA ARG A 115 -0.90 -21.16 -8.93
C ARG A 115 -1.34 -22.53 -9.44
N PHE A 116 -1.51 -22.64 -10.75
CA PHE A 116 -1.88 -23.86 -11.44
C PHE A 116 -0.87 -24.14 -12.56
N GLU A 117 -0.53 -25.40 -12.76
CA GLU A 117 0.42 -25.82 -13.80
C GLU A 117 -0.05 -27.11 -14.45
N LEU A 118 0.16 -27.23 -15.76
CA LEU A 118 -0.23 -28.41 -16.52
C LEU A 118 0.74 -29.55 -16.22
N ASP A 119 0.19 -30.69 -15.80
CA ASP A 119 0.97 -31.92 -15.62
C ASP A 119 1.32 -32.51 -16.98
N HIS A 120 2.61 -32.47 -17.32
CA HIS A 120 3.14 -32.98 -18.59
C HIS A 120 3.58 -34.44 -18.52
N HIS A 121 3.33 -35.15 -17.41
CA HIS A 121 3.69 -36.55 -17.28
C HIS A 121 2.67 -37.45 -18.01
N HIS A 122 3.11 -37.95 -19.17
CA HIS A 122 2.58 -39.16 -19.81
C HIS A 122 3.19 -40.41 -19.17
#